data_AF-A0A2N7Z569-F1
#
_entry.id   AF-A0A2N7Z569-F1
#
_cell.length_a   1.000
_cell.length_b   1.000
_cell.length_c   1.000
_cell.angle_alpha   90.00
_cell.angle_beta   90.00
_cell.angle_gamma   90.00
#
_symmetry.space_group_name_H-M   'P 1'
#
loop_
_entity.id
_entity.type
_entity.pdbx_description
1 polymer ?
#
loop_
_entity_poly.entity_id
_entity_poly.type
_entity_poly.pdbx_seq_one_letter_code
_entity_poly.pdbx_strand_id
1 'polypeptide(L)'
;MSVTPTQIKDFIQKSEELLRLRLFADRVGFEGDFPPISLGGLVWFFDTANVEDLDEFDEFLTKQAGAMQRFIADVYEHRISRWRITSEFLCELALILKFPEIFSEELLVSSAGWDENIAQLVVAAGKRQALS
;
A
#
# COMPACT_ATOMS: atom_id res chain seq x y z
N MET A 1 0.53 6.58 20.29
CA MET A 1 -0.11 5.27 20.52
C MET A 1 -0.19 4.56 19.19
N SER A 2 0.27 3.30 19.10
CA SER A 2 0.21 2.50 17.86
C SER A 2 -1.23 2.26 17.41
N VAL A 3 -1.45 2.22 16.10
CA VAL A 3 -2.76 1.94 15.49
C VAL A 3 -3.10 0.47 15.63
N THR A 4 -4.30 0.17 16.15
CA THR A 4 -4.75 -1.21 16.36
C THR A 4 -5.34 -1.84 15.09
N PRO A 5 -5.37 -3.19 14.97
CA PRO A 5 -6.04 -3.88 13.88
C PRO A 5 -7.50 -3.44 13.66
N THR A 6 -8.23 -3.16 14.76
CA THR A 6 -9.63 -2.72 14.70
C THR A 6 -9.73 -1.33 14.08
N GLN A 7 -8.86 -0.40 14.47
CA GLN A 7 -8.84 0.95 13.90
C GLN A 7 -8.51 0.92 12.40
N ILE A 8 -7.51 0.12 12.00
CA ILE A 8 -7.15 -0.06 10.59
C ILE A 8 -8.33 -0.64 9.80
N LYS A 9 -9.00 -1.67 10.34
CA LYS A 9 -10.16 -2.28 9.70
C LYS A 9 -11.30 -1.27 9.51
N ASP A 10 -11.61 -0.51 10.57
CA ASP A 10 -12.64 0.53 10.52
C ASP A 10 -12.31 1.61 9.51
N PHE A 11 -11.04 2.02 9.42
CA PHE A 11 -10.54 2.96 8.42
C PHE A 11 -10.72 2.41 7.00
N ILE A 12 -10.26 1.18 6.73
CA ILE A 12 -10.39 0.54 5.41
C ILE A 12 -11.85 0.48 4.94
N GLN A 13 -12.78 0.25 5.88
CA GLN A 13 -14.22 0.19 5.56
C GLN A 13 -14.85 1.55 5.28
N LYS A 14 -14.26 2.64 5.79
CA LYS A 14 -14.84 4.00 5.72
C LYS A 14 -14.15 4.92 4.72
N SER A 15 -12.89 4.66 4.37
CA SER A 15 -12.12 5.51 3.46
C SER A 15 -12.69 5.45 2.04
N GLU A 16 -13.29 6.56 1.59
CA GLU A 16 -13.79 6.68 0.23
C GLU A 16 -12.66 6.62 -0.80
N GLU A 17 -11.51 7.23 -0.49
CA GLU A 17 -10.39 7.26 -1.43
C GLU A 17 -9.76 5.87 -1.59
N LEU A 18 -9.65 5.09 -0.51
CA LEU A 18 -9.19 3.71 -0.60
C LEU A 18 -10.13 2.84 -1.47
N LEU A 19 -11.44 3.04 -1.35
CA LEU A 19 -12.42 2.39 -2.23
C LEU A 19 -12.24 2.82 -3.69
N ARG A 20 -11.98 4.10 -3.97
CA ARG A 20 -11.71 4.59 -5.33
C ARG A 20 -10.43 4.02 -5.92
N LEU A 21 -9.36 3.95 -5.13
CA LEU A 21 -8.10 3.32 -5.51
C LEU A 21 -8.29 1.83 -5.78
N ARG A 22 -9.14 1.16 -4.99
CA ARG A 22 -9.50 -0.24 -5.24
C ARG A 22 -10.21 -0.42 -6.58
N LEU A 23 -11.25 0.37 -6.85
CA LEU A 23 -11.96 0.33 -8.13
C LEU A 23 -11.06 0.73 -9.31
N PHE A 24 -10.06 1.58 -9.09
CA PHE A 24 -9.04 1.87 -10.09
C PHE A 24 -8.15 0.65 -10.36
N ALA A 25 -7.65 -0.02 -9.32
CA ALA A 25 -6.82 -1.21 -9.48
C ALA A 25 -7.56 -2.35 -10.21
N ASP A 26 -8.85 -2.55 -9.91
CA ASP A 26 -9.69 -3.52 -10.61
C ASP A 26 -9.80 -3.17 -12.11
N ARG A 27 -9.92 -1.87 -12.45
CA ARG A 27 -9.94 -1.39 -13.86
C ARG A 27 -8.60 -1.54 -14.57
N VAL A 28 -7.49 -1.37 -13.85
CA VAL A 28 -6.13 -1.63 -14.37
C VAL A 28 -5.94 -3.12 -14.67
N GLY A 29 -6.66 -3.99 -13.95
CA GLY A 29 -6.76 -5.41 -14.24
C GLY A 29 -6.14 -6.31 -13.17
N PHE A 30 -5.99 -5.82 -11.93
CA PHE A 30 -5.72 -6.68 -10.78
C PHE A 30 -6.91 -7.62 -10.53
N GLU A 31 -6.64 -8.83 -10.03
CA GLU A 31 -7.71 -9.78 -9.68
C GLU A 31 -8.31 -9.44 -8.31
N GLY A 32 -9.64 -9.48 -8.20
CA GLY A 32 -10.37 -8.94 -7.05
C GLY A 32 -10.49 -9.85 -5.82
N ASP A 33 -10.32 -11.17 -5.97
CA ASP A 33 -10.65 -12.13 -4.91
C ASP A 33 -9.38 -12.79 -4.34
N PHE A 34 -8.78 -12.25 -3.27
CA PHE A 34 -7.88 -13.01 -2.38
C PHE A 34 -8.35 -12.93 -0.92
N PRO A 35 -8.19 -14.01 -0.12
CA PRO A 35 -8.41 -13.95 1.32
C PRO A 35 -7.52 -12.88 1.99
N PRO A 36 -7.94 -12.35 3.15
CA PRO A 36 -7.30 -11.22 3.77
C PRO A 36 -5.83 -11.51 4.08
N ILE A 37 -4.94 -10.66 3.57
CA ILE A 37 -3.62 -10.45 4.18
C ILE A 37 -3.90 -10.10 5.64
N SER A 38 -3.19 -10.74 6.57
CA SER A 38 -3.49 -10.52 7.98
C SER A 38 -3.28 -9.04 8.32
N LEU A 39 -4.24 -8.42 9.01
CA LEU A 39 -4.11 -7.05 9.52
C LEU A 39 -2.83 -6.86 10.36
N GLY A 40 -2.24 -7.94 10.89
CA GLY A 40 -0.96 -7.91 11.59
C GLY A 40 0.21 -7.45 10.73
N GLY A 41 0.22 -7.75 9.43
CA GLY A 41 1.21 -7.22 8.49
C GLY A 41 1.07 -5.71 8.35
N LEU A 42 -0.16 -5.23 8.12
CA LEU A 42 -0.43 -3.81 7.97
C LEU A 42 -0.15 -3.00 9.24
N VAL A 43 -0.42 -3.53 10.44
CA VAL A 43 -0.02 -2.88 11.71
C VAL A 43 1.49 -2.63 11.76
N TRP A 44 2.30 -3.61 11.34
CA TRP A 44 3.76 -3.44 11.30
C TRP A 44 4.19 -2.28 10.39
N PHE A 45 3.52 -2.07 9.25
CA PHE A 45 3.80 -0.93 8.38
C PHE A 45 3.47 0.42 9.05
N PHE A 46 2.31 0.54 9.68
CA PHE A 46 1.94 1.75 10.42
C PHE A 46 2.92 2.05 11.55
N ASP A 47 3.31 1.03 12.33
CA ASP A 47 4.28 1.16 13.42
C ASP A 47 5.67 1.56 12.90
N THR A 48 6.13 0.93 11.81
CA THR A 48 7.44 1.19 11.21
C THR A 48 7.54 2.61 10.64
N ALA A 49 6.44 3.12 10.08
CA ALA A 49 6.34 4.50 9.59
C ALA A 49 5.98 5.51 10.70
N ASN A 50 5.76 5.07 11.94
CA ASN A 50 5.29 5.89 13.05
C ASN A 50 4.03 6.71 12.71
N VAL A 51 3.10 6.10 11.96
CA VAL A 51 1.81 6.71 11.61
C VAL A 51 0.80 6.31 12.68
N GLU A 52 0.41 7.28 13.50
CA GLU A 52 -0.55 7.09 14.59
C GLU A 52 -1.95 7.68 14.26
N ASP A 53 -2.01 8.59 13.28
CA ASP A 53 -3.22 9.30 12.88
C ASP A 53 -3.73 8.80 11.53
N LEU A 54 -4.86 8.09 11.55
CA LEU A 54 -5.49 7.54 10.36
C LEU A 54 -6.24 8.60 9.54
N ASP A 55 -6.66 9.72 10.15
CA ASP A 55 -7.30 10.81 9.43
C ASP A 55 -6.24 11.57 8.61
N GLU A 56 -5.05 11.79 9.18
CA GLU A 56 -3.91 12.36 8.44
C GLU A 56 -3.46 11.44 7.27
N PHE A 57 -3.55 10.13 7.48
CA PHE A 57 -3.28 9.16 6.43
C PHE A 57 -4.34 9.20 5.31
N ASP A 58 -5.63 9.33 5.66
CA ASP A 58 -6.71 9.50 4.67
C ASP A 58 -6.59 10.80 3.87
N GLU A 59 -6.21 11.89 4.54
CA GLU A 59 -5.93 13.16 3.87
C GLU A 59 -4.76 13.02 2.88
N PHE A 60 -3.72 12.27 3.25
CA PHE A 60 -2.61 11.97 2.34
C PHE A 60 -3.12 11.21 1.11
N LEU A 61 -3.91 10.16 1.29
CA LEU A 61 -4.48 9.39 0.18
C LEU A 61 -5.27 10.31 -0.77
N THR A 62 -6.10 11.19 -0.21
CA THR A 62 -6.91 12.14 -0.98
C THR A 62 -6.03 13.13 -1.76
N LYS A 63 -5.03 13.73 -1.10
CA LYS A 63 -4.12 14.71 -1.72
C LYS A 63 -3.22 14.06 -2.78
N GLN A 64 -2.87 12.78 -2.61
CA GLN A 64 -1.94 12.04 -3.47
C GLN A 64 -2.63 11.00 -4.36
N ALA A 65 -3.95 11.07 -4.53
CA ALA A 65 -4.72 10.10 -5.30
C ALA A 65 -4.15 9.86 -6.71
N GLY A 66 -3.72 10.92 -7.40
CA GLY A 66 -3.10 10.81 -8.73
C GLY A 66 -1.74 10.10 -8.72
N ALA A 67 -0.90 10.35 -7.70
CA ALA A 67 0.37 9.66 -7.54
C ALA A 67 0.16 8.18 -7.17
N MET A 68 -0.81 7.89 -6.30
CA MET A 68 -1.22 6.53 -5.98
C MET A 68 -1.72 5.76 -7.20
N GLN A 69 -2.54 6.37 -8.06
CA GLN A 69 -3.01 5.72 -9.29
C GLN A 69 -1.85 5.39 -10.24
N ARG A 70 -0.90 6.33 -10.44
CA ARG A 70 0.30 6.06 -11.23
C ARG A 70 1.16 4.96 -10.62
N PHE A 71 1.31 4.97 -9.29
CA PHE A 71 2.07 3.95 -8.59
C PHE A 71 1.44 2.56 -8.76
N ILE A 72 0.12 2.43 -8.57
CA ILE A 72 -0.63 1.18 -8.79
C ILE A 72 -0.48 0.70 -10.24
N ALA A 73 -0.58 1.60 -11.22
CA ALA A 73 -0.42 1.26 -12.63
C ALA A 73 1.00 0.79 -12.97
N ASP A 74 2.02 1.46 -12.42
CA ASP A 74 3.43 1.11 -12.61
C ASP A 74 3.76 -0.27 -11.99
N VAL A 75 3.22 -0.52 -10.78
CA VAL A 75 3.31 -1.84 -10.13
C VAL A 75 2.64 -2.91 -11.00
N TYR A 76 1.47 -2.61 -11.56
CA TYR A 76 0.77 -3.53 -12.44
C TYR A 76 1.58 -3.81 -13.71
N GLU A 77 2.09 -2.79 -14.39
CA GLU A 77 2.79 -2.92 -15.67
C GLU A 77 4.02 -3.85 -15.57
N HIS A 78 4.75 -3.78 -14.46
CA HIS A 78 6.00 -4.50 -14.28
C HIS A 78 5.85 -5.86 -13.59
N ARG A 79 4.64 -6.24 -13.18
CA ARG A 79 4.43 -7.47 -12.41
C ARG A 79 4.84 -8.71 -13.21
N ILE A 80 5.46 -9.66 -12.52
CA ILE A 80 5.93 -10.91 -13.11
C ILE A 80 4.86 -12.01 -13.20
N SER A 81 3.71 -11.81 -12.56
CA SER A 81 2.60 -12.77 -12.52
C SER A 81 1.27 -12.07 -12.30
N ARG A 82 0.16 -12.81 -12.31
CA ARG A 82 -1.14 -12.23 -11.95
C ARG A 82 -1.17 -11.91 -10.48
N TRP A 83 -1.20 -10.63 -10.16
CA TRP A 83 -1.29 -10.14 -8.79
C TRP A 83 -2.75 -9.87 -8.44
N ARG A 84 -3.09 -10.19 -7.19
CA ARG A 84 -4.34 -9.81 -6.57
C ARG A 84 -4.09 -8.57 -5.74
N ILE A 85 -5.09 -7.70 -5.65
CA ILE A 85 -5.00 -6.49 -4.84
C ILE A 85 -5.98 -6.59 -3.68
N THR A 86 -5.63 -6.05 -2.52
CA THR A 86 -6.52 -5.89 -1.35
C THR A 86 -6.45 -4.45 -0.88
N SER A 87 -7.44 -4.02 -0.10
CA SER A 87 -7.40 -2.68 0.51
C SER A 87 -6.23 -2.55 1.48
N GLU A 88 -5.86 -3.64 2.17
CA GLU A 88 -4.66 -3.70 3.01
C GLU A 88 -3.39 -3.46 2.20
N PHE A 89 -3.23 -4.17 1.07
CA PHE A 89 -2.08 -3.97 0.19
C PHE A 89 -2.03 -2.54 -0.38
N LEU A 90 -3.18 -1.94 -0.68
CA LEU A 90 -3.23 -0.53 -1.09
C LEU A 90 -2.75 0.42 0.02
N CYS A 91 -3.05 0.13 1.28
CA CYS A 91 -2.50 0.88 2.41
C CYS A 91 -0.97 0.69 2.53
N GLU A 92 -0.47 -0.53 2.35
CA GLU A 92 0.98 -0.79 2.34
C GLU A 92 1.68 0.00 1.23
N LEU A 93 1.13 0.00 0.00
CA LEU A 93 1.63 0.82 -1.09
C LEU A 93 1.60 2.32 -0.75
N ALA A 94 0.52 2.80 -0.13
CA ALA A 94 0.42 4.20 0.26
C ALA A 94 1.45 4.59 1.32
N LEU A 95 1.73 3.71 2.30
CA LEU A 95 2.78 3.94 3.31
C LEU A 95 4.18 3.93 2.67
N ILE A 96 4.44 3.03 1.73
CA ILE A 96 5.69 3.01 0.96
C ILE A 96 5.86 4.30 0.14
N LEU A 97 4.78 4.82 -0.46
CA LEU A 97 4.84 6.06 -1.22
C LEU A 97 4.99 7.30 -0.32
N LYS A 98 4.35 7.30 0.86
CA LYS A 98 4.44 8.40 1.83
C LYS A 98 5.82 8.49 2.49
N PHE A 99 6.46 7.34 2.73
CA PHE A 99 7.75 7.23 3.45
C PHE A 99 8.77 6.35 2.69
N PRO A 100 9.17 6.74 1.47
CA PRO A 100 10.02 5.93 0.60
C PRO A 100 11.44 5.71 1.15
N GLU A 101 11.89 6.56 2.08
CA GLU A 101 13.16 6.44 2.80
C GLU A 101 13.16 5.38 3.89
N ILE A 102 11.98 5.00 4.40
CA ILE A 102 11.83 3.99 5.45
C ILE A 102 11.76 2.60 4.82
N PHE A 103 10.94 2.42 3.79
CA PHE A 103 10.64 1.11 3.22
C PHE A 103 11.62 0.74 2.09
N SER A 104 12.74 0.12 2.49
CA SER A 104 13.70 -0.50 1.56
C SER A 104 13.31 -1.93 1.17
N GLU A 105 13.85 -2.42 0.05
CA GLU A 105 13.68 -3.81 -0.39
C GLU A 105 14.13 -4.80 0.70
N GLU A 106 15.32 -4.58 1.28
CA GLU A 106 15.86 -5.39 2.36
C GLU A 106 14.93 -5.45 3.56
N LEU A 107 14.33 -4.31 3.95
CA LEU A 107 13.41 -4.25 5.09
C LEU A 107 12.12 -5.04 4.81
N LEU A 108 11.53 -4.87 3.63
CA LEU A 108 10.31 -5.57 3.23
C LEU A 108 10.51 -7.10 3.19
N VAL A 109 11.64 -7.56 2.66
CA VAL A 109 11.97 -8.99 2.59
C VAL A 109 12.27 -9.55 3.98
N SER A 110 13.18 -8.91 4.72
CA SER A 110 13.67 -9.46 6.00
C SER A 110 12.69 -9.36 7.15
N SER A 111 11.87 -8.30 7.19
CA SER A 111 11.02 -7.98 8.33
C SER A 111 9.52 -8.18 8.06
N ALA A 112 9.06 -7.85 6.84
CA ALA A 112 7.67 -8.06 6.45
C ALA A 112 7.44 -9.40 5.73
N GLY A 113 8.50 -10.15 5.41
CA GLY A 113 8.42 -11.47 4.77
C GLY A 113 7.96 -11.42 3.31
N TRP A 114 8.19 -10.30 2.62
CA TRP A 114 7.83 -10.15 1.21
C TRP A 114 8.72 -11.01 0.31
N ASP A 115 8.17 -11.43 -0.84
CA ASP A 115 8.99 -11.97 -1.93
C ASP A 115 9.92 -10.89 -2.47
N GLU A 116 11.17 -11.25 -2.75
CA GLU A 116 12.22 -10.34 -3.22
C GLU A 116 11.82 -9.61 -4.51
N ASN A 117 11.22 -10.30 -5.47
CA ASN A 117 10.83 -9.67 -6.75
C ASN A 117 9.68 -8.68 -6.54
N ILE A 118 8.75 -8.99 -5.63
CA ILE A 118 7.64 -8.09 -5.29
C ILE A 118 8.19 -6.84 -4.60
N ALA A 119 9.05 -7.01 -3.59
CA ALA A 119 9.65 -5.91 -2.85
C ALA A 119 10.47 -4.99 -3.77
N GLN A 120 11.34 -5.56 -4.61
CA GLN A 120 12.15 -4.81 -5.56
C GLN A 120 11.30 -3.97 -6.51
N LEU A 121 10.25 -4.58 -7.08
CA LEU A 121 9.36 -3.92 -8.03
C LEU A 121 8.60 -2.76 -7.37
N VAL A 122 8.00 -3.01 -6.21
CA VAL A 122 7.20 -2.00 -5.48
C VAL A 122 8.08 -0.83 -5.03
N VAL A 123 9.27 -1.10 -4.49
CA VAL A 123 10.21 -0.03 -4.08
C VAL A 123 10.71 0.76 -5.29
N ALA A 124 11.00 0.10 -6.41
CA ALA A 124 11.42 0.78 -7.63
C ALA A 124 10.31 1.68 -8.20
N ALA A 125 9.07 1.20 -8.23
CA ALA A 125 7.91 1.98 -8.67
C ALA A 125 7.61 3.14 -7.71
N GLY A 126 7.69 2.94 -6.40
CA GLY A 126 7.50 3.99 -5.39
C GLY A 126 8.52 5.13 -5.56
N LYS A 127 9.80 4.78 -5.75
CA LYS A 127 10.87 5.76 -6.01
C LYS A 127 10.64 6.58 -7.29
N ARG A 128 10.08 5.97 -8.35
CA ARG A 128 9.75 6.71 -9.59
C ARG A 128 8.66 7.75 -9.36
N GLN A 129 7.65 7.43 -8.56
CA GLN A 129 6.52 8.34 -8.31
C GLN A 129 6.85 9.41 -7.25
N ALA A 130 7.74 9.13 -6.30
CA ALA A 130 8.19 10.13 -5.33
C ALA A 130 9.03 11.26 -5.95
N LEU A 131 9.56 11.05 -7.17
CA LEU A 131 10.37 12.02 -7.91
C LEU A 131 9.59 12.78 -9.01
N SER A 132 8.29 12.46 -9.20
CA SER A 132 7.41 13.02 -10.25
C SER A 132 6.51 14.13 -9.73
#